data_AF-A0A016UXZ2-F1
#
_entry.id   AF-A0A016UXZ2-F1
#
_cell.length_a   1.000
_cell.length_b   1.000
_cell.length_c   1.000
_cell.angle_alpha   90.00
_cell.angle_beta   90.00
_cell.angle_gamma   90.00
#
_symmetry.space_group_name_H-M   'P 1'
#
loop_
_entity.id
_entity.type
_entity.pdbx_description
1 polymer ?
#
loop_
_entity_poly.entity_id
_entity_poly.type
_entity_poly.pdbx_seq_one_letter_code
_entity_poly.pdbx_strand_id
1 'polypeptide(L)'
;MYLKKLCKSEALISVVILTATLSLARWVEGQENRGKTCTFDSYIVNSVTVTSLLPETGFCDTVSGSLRIDETTNLTHQQLSDALGRVGLVMGNVAIVNTAFTNLSFFSELYAVTGSVDGLGYGLLIMNNTKLETMNGALLLTHPVAQIKGNPLLDPNCTHVYLYYPTNRDRRIRKNRLNCGCEVDDPITNANIHQIDDNCNLILGDLIIHGANSPSPEILAEKFASATLITGEISIVNTNYTVLDFLKNVRTIEVHYEESYVQREEIEDRVCRIGNVTNVSVLPDDCHTLVGDLTIDEQSRPEDFWKLYNVTRIYGGLTIRNSSLKSFSPLWQLNGIYSFAEDQSALVIESNAVLKSAYFGVMERMMSYLPCSIAENPALSISEHECGLLNTTTADRVNFRGNKDDCPGKRGSAGSIVEYIHIPVLLLALY
;
A
#
# COMPACT_ATOMS: atom_id res chain seq x y z
N MET A 1 -3.45 0.53 -81.20
CA MET A 1 -2.34 0.23 -80.27
C MET A 1 -2.39 1.28 -79.17
N TYR A 2 -3.21 1.19 -78.12
CA TYR A 2 -3.30 0.16 -77.08
C TYR A 2 -1.94 -0.22 -76.48
N LEU A 3 -1.85 -0.09 -75.14
CA LEU A 3 -0.74 -0.36 -74.20
C LEU A 3 0.30 0.74 -74.02
N LYS A 4 0.08 1.60 -73.01
CA LYS A 4 1.06 1.90 -71.93
C LYS A 4 0.45 2.91 -70.93
N LYS A 5 -0.38 2.42 -70.00
CA LYS A 5 -0.68 3.13 -68.73
C LYS A 5 -1.37 2.20 -67.73
N LEU A 6 -0.72 1.10 -67.38
CA LEU A 6 -1.09 0.22 -66.28
C LEU A 6 0.21 -0.32 -65.67
N CYS A 7 0.72 0.36 -64.65
CA CYS A 7 1.67 -0.17 -63.66
C CYS A 7 2.00 0.93 -62.63
N LYS A 8 1.00 1.32 -61.83
CA LYS A 8 1.21 2.10 -60.59
C LYS A 8 0.23 1.71 -59.47
N SER A 9 -0.42 0.55 -59.60
CA SER A 9 -1.43 0.06 -58.65
C SER A 9 -0.93 -1.08 -57.76
N GLU A 10 0.01 -1.91 -58.22
CA GLU A 10 0.44 -3.08 -57.42
C GLU A 10 1.40 -2.71 -56.29
N ALA A 11 2.31 -1.75 -56.53
CA ALA A 11 3.26 -1.31 -55.51
C ALA A 11 2.57 -0.58 -54.32
N LEU A 12 1.48 0.15 -54.57
CA LEU A 12 0.71 0.80 -53.49
C LEU A 12 -0.12 -0.20 -52.69
N ILE A 13 -0.69 -1.23 -53.34
CA ILE A 13 -1.44 -2.29 -52.64
C ILE A 13 -0.49 -3.12 -51.75
N SER A 14 0.69 -3.48 -52.25
CA SER A 14 1.68 -4.21 -51.44
C SER A 14 2.21 -3.41 -50.25
N VAL A 15 2.43 -2.10 -50.40
CA VAL A 15 2.86 -1.22 -49.29
C VAL A 15 1.75 -1.08 -48.24
N VAL A 16 0.49 -0.89 -48.66
CA VAL A 16 -0.66 -0.80 -47.74
C VAL A 16 -0.85 -2.11 -46.98
N ILE A 17 -0.77 -3.27 -47.64
CA ILE A 17 -0.85 -4.59 -47.00
C ILE A 17 0.31 -4.78 -46.01
N LEU A 18 1.56 -4.44 -46.38
CA LEU A 18 2.72 -4.57 -45.47
C LEU A 18 2.57 -3.67 -44.24
N THR A 19 2.14 -2.42 -44.43
CA THR A 19 1.92 -1.49 -43.32
C THR A 19 0.77 -1.95 -42.43
N ALA A 20 -0.33 -2.45 -43.00
CA ALA A 20 -1.46 -2.99 -42.25
C ALA A 20 -1.05 -4.23 -41.45
N THR A 21 -0.28 -5.16 -42.03
CA THR A 21 0.24 -6.34 -41.34
C THR A 21 1.24 -5.98 -40.24
N LEU A 22 2.08 -4.96 -40.42
CA LEU A 22 3.02 -4.48 -39.40
C LEU A 22 2.29 -3.74 -38.26
N SER A 23 1.26 -2.97 -38.56
CA SER A 23 0.42 -2.33 -37.54
C SER A 23 -0.45 -3.35 -36.79
N LEU A 24 -0.97 -4.37 -37.48
CA LEU A 24 -1.67 -5.51 -36.86
C LEU A 24 -0.72 -6.34 -36.00
N ALA A 25 0.47 -6.66 -36.49
CA ALA A 25 1.48 -7.38 -35.71
C ALA A 25 1.89 -6.59 -34.46
N ARG A 26 2.16 -5.28 -34.58
CA ARG A 26 2.43 -4.40 -33.43
C ARG A 26 1.23 -4.24 -32.48
N TRP A 27 0.01 -4.28 -33.00
CA TRP A 27 -1.21 -4.28 -32.18
C TRP A 27 -1.41 -5.60 -31.43
N VAL A 28 -1.14 -6.73 -32.09
CA VAL A 28 -1.19 -8.09 -31.49
C VAL A 28 -0.10 -8.24 -30.42
N GLU A 29 1.14 -7.83 -30.73
CA GLU A 29 2.29 -7.83 -29.81
C GLU A 29 2.10 -6.83 -28.63
N GLY A 30 1.34 -5.76 -28.85
CA GLY A 30 0.91 -4.82 -27.81
C GLY A 30 -0.28 -5.30 -26.96
N GLN A 31 -1.13 -6.19 -27.49
CA GLN A 31 -2.22 -6.86 -26.75
C GLN A 31 -1.69 -8.02 -25.89
N GLU A 32 -0.64 -8.69 -26.35
CA GLU A 32 0.02 -9.82 -25.67
C GLU A 32 0.76 -9.40 -24.39
N ASN A 33 1.11 -8.11 -24.26
CA ASN A 33 1.84 -7.56 -23.11
C ASN A 33 0.99 -6.69 -22.16
N ARG A 34 -0.34 -6.73 -22.26
CA ARG A 34 -1.22 -5.95 -21.37
C ARG A 34 -1.71 -6.80 -20.21
N GLY A 35 -1.43 -6.36 -18.99
CA GLY A 35 -1.99 -6.93 -17.76
C GLY A 35 -3.50 -6.71 -17.65
N LYS A 36 -4.18 -7.68 -17.04
CA LYS A 36 -5.65 -7.74 -16.93
C LYS A 36 -6.08 -8.26 -15.56
N THR A 37 -7.29 -7.83 -15.17
CA THR A 37 -8.04 -8.46 -14.08
C THR A 37 -8.70 -9.75 -14.53
N CYS A 38 -8.43 -10.86 -13.84
CA CYS A 38 -9.08 -12.14 -14.05
C CYS A 38 -10.01 -12.47 -12.89
N THR A 39 -11.23 -12.89 -13.20
CA THR A 39 -12.19 -13.34 -12.18
C THR A 39 -11.91 -14.80 -11.82
N PHE A 40 -11.87 -15.11 -10.53
CA PHE A 40 -11.64 -16.46 -10.03
C PHE A 40 -12.69 -16.87 -8.99
N ASP A 41 -13.75 -17.53 -9.45
CA ASP A 41 -14.89 -17.90 -8.60
C ASP A 41 -14.74 -19.30 -7.95
N SER A 42 -13.71 -20.06 -8.33
CA SER A 42 -13.58 -21.48 -7.95
C SER A 42 -12.96 -21.70 -6.56
N TYR A 43 -12.37 -20.67 -5.95
CA TYR A 43 -11.61 -20.68 -4.70
C TYR A 43 -10.37 -21.60 -4.67
N ILE A 44 -10.47 -22.88 -5.05
CA ILE A 44 -9.35 -23.83 -5.10
C ILE A 44 -8.65 -23.78 -6.46
N VAL A 45 -7.33 -23.66 -6.45
CA VAL A 45 -6.47 -23.63 -7.64
C VAL A 45 -5.96 -25.04 -7.98
N ASN A 46 -6.38 -25.57 -9.13
CA ASN A 46 -5.95 -26.86 -9.67
C ASN A 46 -5.89 -26.80 -11.22
N SER A 47 -5.51 -27.90 -11.87
CA SER A 47 -5.38 -27.97 -13.34
C SER A 47 -6.62 -27.58 -14.15
N VAL A 48 -7.82 -27.68 -13.57
CA VAL A 48 -9.07 -27.29 -14.22
C VAL A 48 -9.32 -25.80 -13.99
N THR A 49 -9.27 -25.35 -12.74
CA THR A 49 -9.67 -23.99 -12.35
C THR A 49 -8.64 -22.94 -12.73
N VAL A 50 -7.35 -23.28 -12.76
CA VAL A 50 -6.25 -22.36 -13.10
C VAL A 50 -6.37 -21.77 -14.51
N THR A 51 -7.11 -22.43 -15.40
CA THR A 51 -7.36 -21.93 -16.77
C THR A 51 -8.03 -20.56 -16.79
N SER A 52 -8.85 -20.23 -15.78
CA SER A 52 -9.46 -18.90 -15.63
C SER A 52 -8.46 -17.78 -15.33
N LEU A 53 -7.24 -18.13 -14.91
CA LEU A 53 -6.13 -17.20 -14.66
C LEU A 53 -5.16 -17.10 -15.85
N LEU A 54 -5.42 -17.85 -16.93
CA LEU A 54 -4.60 -17.90 -18.14
C LEU A 54 -5.41 -17.34 -19.32
N PRO A 55 -5.54 -16.01 -19.47
CA PRO A 55 -6.33 -15.43 -20.54
C PRO A 55 -5.74 -15.76 -21.92
N GLU A 56 -6.59 -15.90 -22.94
CA GLU A 56 -6.17 -16.19 -24.33
C GLU A 56 -5.23 -15.11 -24.91
N THR A 57 -5.28 -13.89 -24.37
CA THR A 57 -4.42 -12.76 -24.76
C THR A 57 -4.01 -11.97 -23.52
N GLY A 58 -2.78 -11.46 -23.49
CA GLY A 58 -2.25 -10.72 -22.35
C GLY A 58 -1.85 -11.66 -21.20
N PHE A 59 -1.81 -11.12 -19.98
CA PHE A 59 -1.55 -11.90 -18.76
C PHE A 59 -2.40 -11.41 -17.60
N CYS A 60 -2.59 -12.29 -16.61
CA CYS A 60 -3.26 -11.92 -15.38
C CYS A 60 -2.31 -11.16 -14.46
N ASP A 61 -2.62 -9.91 -14.14
CA ASP A 61 -1.87 -9.11 -13.16
C ASP A 61 -2.66 -8.86 -11.87
N THR A 62 -3.98 -9.00 -11.94
CA THR A 62 -4.91 -8.79 -10.83
C THR A 62 -5.91 -9.94 -10.80
N VAL A 63 -6.13 -10.53 -9.63
CA VAL A 63 -7.16 -11.55 -9.44
C VAL A 63 -8.33 -10.97 -8.66
N SER A 64 -9.52 -10.99 -9.24
CA SER A 64 -10.77 -10.72 -8.53
C SER A 64 -11.36 -12.04 -8.04
N GLY A 65 -11.10 -12.37 -6.78
CA GLY A 65 -11.47 -13.66 -6.19
C GLY A 65 -10.43 -14.14 -5.18
N SER A 66 -10.83 -15.07 -4.32
CA SER A 66 -9.94 -15.67 -3.33
C SER A 66 -9.23 -16.89 -3.92
N LEU A 67 -7.94 -17.04 -3.61
CA LEU A 67 -7.10 -18.15 -4.06
C LEU A 67 -6.77 -19.08 -2.91
N ARG A 68 -7.00 -20.38 -3.09
CA ARG A 68 -6.56 -21.44 -2.20
C ARG A 68 -5.73 -22.45 -2.96
N ILE A 69 -4.49 -22.64 -2.54
CA ILE A 69 -3.60 -23.71 -2.99
C ILE A 69 -3.42 -24.64 -1.81
N ASP A 70 -3.85 -25.88 -1.95
CA ASP A 70 -3.78 -26.86 -0.87
C ASP A 70 -3.32 -28.24 -1.34
N GLU A 71 -3.42 -29.25 -0.48
CA GLU A 71 -3.01 -30.62 -0.79
C GLU A 71 -3.75 -31.25 -1.98
N THR A 72 -4.89 -30.68 -2.40
CA THR A 72 -5.68 -31.16 -3.53
C THR A 72 -5.18 -30.62 -4.87
N THR A 73 -4.27 -29.63 -4.87
CA THR A 73 -3.71 -29.11 -6.11
C THR A 73 -2.85 -30.17 -6.79
N ASN A 74 -3.10 -30.37 -8.08
CA ASN A 74 -2.31 -31.26 -8.94
C ASN A 74 -1.31 -30.49 -9.83
N LEU A 75 -1.11 -29.21 -9.54
CA LEU A 75 -0.22 -28.33 -10.28
C LEU A 75 1.21 -28.43 -9.77
N THR A 76 2.16 -28.42 -10.71
CA THR A 76 3.58 -28.25 -10.38
C THR A 76 3.88 -26.80 -10.01
N HIS A 77 5.01 -26.58 -9.34
CA HIS A 77 5.50 -25.23 -9.02
C HIS A 77 5.63 -24.36 -10.29
N GLN A 78 6.13 -24.93 -11.40
CA GLN A 78 6.23 -24.22 -12.68
C GLN A 78 4.86 -23.80 -13.22
N GLN A 79 3.86 -24.70 -13.21
CA GLN A 79 2.53 -24.37 -13.70
C GLN A 79 1.84 -23.28 -12.85
N LEU A 80 2.10 -23.27 -11.54
CA LEU A 80 1.66 -22.17 -10.68
C LEU A 80 2.39 -20.88 -11.04
N SER A 81 3.71 -20.93 -11.27
CA SER A 81 4.51 -19.76 -11.66
C SER A 81 4.04 -19.17 -12.99
N ASP A 82 3.71 -20.02 -13.97
CA ASP A 82 3.19 -19.58 -15.27
C ASP A 82 1.85 -18.85 -15.13
N ALA A 83 1.01 -19.26 -14.16
CA ALA A 83 -0.31 -18.68 -13.94
C ALA A 83 -0.32 -17.48 -12.98
N LEU A 84 0.53 -17.49 -11.95
CA LEU A 84 0.48 -16.56 -10.82
C LEU A 84 1.72 -15.67 -10.71
N GLY A 85 2.80 -15.97 -11.45
CA GLY A 85 4.07 -15.26 -11.31
C GLY A 85 4.00 -13.78 -11.67
N ARG A 86 3.01 -13.37 -12.48
CA ARG A 86 2.75 -11.96 -12.85
C ARG A 86 1.61 -11.30 -12.08
N VAL A 87 0.95 -12.05 -11.19
CA VAL A 87 -0.16 -11.52 -10.37
C VAL A 87 0.43 -10.67 -9.26
N GLY A 88 0.20 -9.36 -9.33
CA GLY A 88 0.65 -8.39 -8.32
C GLY A 88 -0.37 -8.14 -7.21
N LEU A 89 -1.66 -8.28 -7.52
CA LEU A 89 -2.76 -7.97 -6.61
C LEU A 89 -3.80 -9.09 -6.61
N VAL A 90 -4.19 -9.54 -5.41
CA VAL A 90 -5.37 -10.40 -5.21
C VAL A 90 -6.43 -9.63 -4.43
N MET A 91 -7.55 -9.34 -5.11
CA MET A 91 -8.76 -8.78 -4.52
C MET A 91 -9.58 -9.92 -3.91
N GLY A 92 -9.13 -10.40 -2.76
CA GLY A 92 -9.67 -11.57 -2.07
C GLY A 92 -8.67 -12.08 -1.03
N ASN A 93 -8.87 -13.30 -0.53
CA ASN A 93 -7.94 -13.96 0.39
C ASN A 93 -6.97 -14.86 -0.38
N VAL A 94 -5.74 -15.03 0.12
CA VAL A 94 -4.77 -16.01 -0.36
C VAL A 94 -4.49 -17.04 0.73
N ALA A 95 -4.72 -18.32 0.44
CA ALA A 95 -4.55 -19.43 1.38
C ALA A 95 -3.63 -20.51 0.81
N ILE A 96 -2.53 -20.81 1.51
CA ILE A 96 -1.56 -21.87 1.18
C ILE A 96 -1.54 -22.87 2.31
N VAL A 97 -2.13 -24.05 2.10
CA VAL A 97 -2.43 -24.97 3.21
C VAL A 97 -2.02 -26.41 2.90
N ASN A 98 -1.33 -27.07 3.81
CA ASN A 98 -0.95 -28.50 3.68
C ASN A 98 -0.21 -28.86 2.36
N THR A 99 0.46 -27.90 1.73
CA THR A 99 1.14 -28.15 0.45
C THR A 99 2.49 -28.83 0.64
N ALA A 100 2.99 -29.45 -0.43
CA ALA A 100 4.32 -30.07 -0.47
C ALA A 100 5.42 -29.11 -0.96
N PHE A 101 5.12 -27.83 -1.19
CA PHE A 101 6.07 -26.85 -1.74
C PHE A 101 7.09 -26.40 -0.68
N THR A 102 8.32 -26.12 -1.14
CA THR A 102 9.40 -25.61 -0.29
C THR A 102 9.51 -24.08 -0.30
N ASN A 103 8.92 -23.41 -1.29
CA ASN A 103 8.86 -21.97 -1.41
C ASN A 103 7.60 -21.53 -2.20
N LEU A 104 7.29 -20.24 -2.15
CA LEU A 104 6.12 -19.64 -2.82
C LEU A 104 6.50 -18.75 -4.01
N SER A 105 7.63 -18.99 -4.67
CA SER A 105 8.14 -18.09 -5.73
C SER A 105 7.29 -18.06 -7.00
N PHE A 106 6.29 -18.93 -7.09
CA PHE A 106 5.21 -18.82 -8.06
C PHE A 106 4.33 -17.58 -7.86
N PHE A 107 4.51 -16.81 -6.78
CA PHE A 107 3.94 -15.47 -6.57
C PHE A 107 4.99 -14.36 -6.74
N SER A 108 5.93 -14.46 -7.68
CA SER A 108 7.09 -13.55 -7.75
C SER A 108 6.77 -12.04 -7.69
N GLU A 109 5.63 -11.60 -8.23
CA GLU A 109 5.24 -10.18 -8.29
C GLU A 109 4.17 -9.79 -7.26
N LEU A 110 3.66 -10.73 -6.44
CA LEU A 110 2.55 -10.47 -5.53
C LEU A 110 2.97 -9.50 -4.42
N TYR A 111 2.40 -8.30 -4.43
CA TYR A 111 2.71 -7.26 -3.44
C TYR A 111 1.52 -6.93 -2.54
N ALA A 112 0.28 -7.26 -2.95
CA ALA A 112 -0.91 -6.88 -2.21
C ALA A 112 -2.01 -7.95 -2.20
N VAL A 113 -2.68 -8.05 -1.05
CA VAL A 113 -3.90 -8.84 -0.87
C VAL A 113 -4.88 -8.02 -0.05
N THR A 114 -6.07 -7.75 -0.58
CA THR A 114 -7.03 -6.84 0.07
C THR A 114 -8.00 -7.53 1.02
N GLY A 115 -8.03 -8.87 1.03
CA GLY A 115 -9.01 -9.65 1.81
C GLY A 115 -10.43 -9.58 1.23
N SER A 116 -11.35 -10.36 1.81
CA SER A 116 -12.78 -10.30 1.45
C SER A 116 -13.41 -8.95 1.81
N VAL A 117 -14.26 -8.43 0.93
CA VAL A 117 -14.98 -7.15 1.04
C VAL A 117 -15.83 -7.04 2.32
N ASP A 118 -16.12 -8.18 2.97
CA ASP A 118 -16.94 -8.25 4.18
C ASP A 118 -16.16 -8.04 5.50
N GLY A 119 -14.84 -7.79 5.45
CA GLY A 119 -14.04 -7.42 6.63
C GLY A 119 -13.87 -8.51 7.70
N LEU A 120 -14.25 -9.76 7.43
CA LEU A 120 -14.27 -10.87 8.41
C LEU A 120 -13.30 -12.02 8.10
N GLY A 121 -12.35 -11.84 7.17
CA GLY A 121 -11.43 -12.89 6.73
C GLY A 121 -9.97 -12.44 6.71
N TYR A 122 -9.06 -13.35 7.07
CA TYR A 122 -7.61 -13.15 6.92
C TYR A 122 -7.25 -12.94 5.45
N GLY A 123 -6.50 -11.88 5.15
CA GLY A 123 -5.99 -11.63 3.81
C GLY A 123 -5.00 -12.69 3.36
N LEU A 124 -4.07 -13.10 4.25
CA LEU A 124 -3.06 -14.12 3.96
C LEU A 124 -3.12 -15.26 4.99
N LEU A 125 -3.25 -16.50 4.50
CA LEU A 125 -3.17 -17.72 5.31
C LEU A 125 -2.08 -18.64 4.76
N ILE A 126 -1.10 -19.00 5.59
CA ILE A 126 -0.06 -19.98 5.28
C ILE A 126 0.00 -20.98 6.42
N MET A 127 -0.59 -22.16 6.22
CA MET A 127 -0.84 -23.10 7.32
C MET A 127 -0.37 -24.52 7.04
N ASN A 128 0.28 -25.15 8.01
CA ASN A 128 0.57 -26.58 8.02
C ASN A 128 1.39 -27.08 6.81
N ASN A 129 2.19 -26.22 6.18
CA ASN A 129 3.07 -26.61 5.08
C ASN A 129 4.38 -27.15 5.67
N THR A 130 4.45 -28.47 5.84
CA THR A 130 5.56 -29.13 6.58
C THR A 130 6.92 -29.02 5.91
N LYS A 131 6.95 -28.76 4.59
CA LYS A 131 8.17 -28.62 3.78
C LYS A 131 8.52 -27.17 3.43
N LEU A 132 7.68 -26.20 3.79
CA LEU A 132 7.86 -24.81 3.37
C LEU A 132 8.99 -24.16 4.16
N GLU A 133 10.01 -23.68 3.44
CA GLU A 133 11.22 -23.08 4.01
C GLU A 133 11.21 -21.55 3.93
N THR A 134 10.57 -20.98 2.91
CA THR A 134 10.53 -19.53 2.68
C THR A 134 9.24 -19.07 2.02
N MET A 135 8.81 -17.85 2.33
CA MET A 135 7.67 -17.22 1.66
C MET A 135 8.03 -16.62 0.31
N ASN A 136 9.32 -16.48 -0.07
CA ASN A 136 9.82 -15.80 -1.28
C ASN A 136 8.80 -15.77 -2.44
N GLY A 137 8.13 -14.62 -2.67
CA GLY A 137 6.97 -14.46 -3.56
C GLY A 137 5.67 -14.02 -2.84
N ALA A 138 5.43 -14.44 -1.60
CA ALA A 138 4.28 -14.02 -0.80
C ALA A 138 4.64 -12.96 0.26
N LEU A 139 5.61 -12.10 -0.04
CA LEU A 139 6.06 -11.00 0.83
C LEU A 139 5.28 -9.74 0.50
N LEU A 140 4.15 -9.54 1.18
CA LEU A 140 3.23 -8.44 0.89
C LEU A 140 3.80 -7.09 1.40
N LEU A 141 3.45 -6.02 0.69
CA LEU A 141 3.78 -4.62 1.02
C LEU A 141 2.57 -3.87 1.61
N THR A 142 1.40 -4.53 1.68
CA THR A 142 0.14 -3.95 2.18
C THR A 142 -0.27 -4.64 3.47
N HIS A 143 -0.20 -3.95 4.61
CA HIS A 143 -0.56 -4.38 5.97
C HIS A 143 -1.67 -5.44 6.06
N PRO A 144 -1.34 -6.74 5.94
CA PRO A 144 -2.36 -7.77 5.76
C PRO A 144 -2.72 -8.37 7.12
N VAL A 145 -3.99 -8.68 7.31
CA VAL A 145 -4.43 -9.58 8.38
C VAL A 145 -3.91 -10.98 8.03
N ALA A 146 -2.90 -11.46 8.76
CA ALA A 146 -2.09 -12.60 8.33
C ALA A 146 -2.00 -13.72 9.37
N GLN A 147 -2.29 -14.96 8.96
CA GLN A 147 -2.01 -16.17 9.73
C GLN A 147 -0.93 -17.02 9.06
N ILE A 148 0.19 -17.19 9.74
CA ILE A 148 1.30 -18.03 9.29
C ILE A 148 1.60 -19.03 10.40
N LYS A 149 1.03 -20.24 10.33
CA LYS A 149 1.03 -21.17 11.46
C LYS A 149 1.40 -22.59 11.09
N GLY A 150 2.24 -23.20 11.92
CA GLY A 150 2.52 -24.64 11.83
C GLY A 150 3.34 -25.02 10.58
N ASN A 151 4.26 -24.16 10.15
CA ASN A 151 5.18 -24.43 9.04
C ASN A 151 6.60 -24.61 9.63
N PRO A 152 6.99 -25.83 10.06
CA PRO A 152 8.13 -26.01 10.98
C PRO A 152 9.50 -25.65 10.41
N LEU A 153 9.63 -25.56 9.08
CA LEU A 153 10.87 -25.18 8.40
C LEU A 153 10.90 -23.71 7.96
N LEU A 154 9.78 -23.00 8.09
CA LEU A 154 9.58 -21.70 7.48
C LEU A 154 10.34 -20.59 8.21
N ASP A 155 11.21 -19.91 7.46
CA ASP A 155 11.65 -18.56 7.74
C ASP A 155 10.76 -17.57 6.97
N PRO A 156 9.88 -16.82 7.66
CA PRO A 156 8.98 -15.85 7.04
C PRO A 156 9.66 -14.50 6.74
N ASN A 157 10.99 -14.36 6.94
CA ASN A 157 11.72 -13.10 6.81
C ASN A 157 11.21 -12.05 7.82
N CYS A 158 11.61 -12.21 9.08
CA CYS A 158 11.13 -11.34 10.16
C CYS A 158 11.41 -9.85 9.93
N THR A 159 12.51 -9.48 9.26
CA THR A 159 12.78 -8.09 8.90
C THR A 159 11.67 -7.52 8.00
N HIS A 160 11.21 -8.28 7.01
CA HIS A 160 10.09 -7.87 6.15
C HIS A 160 8.77 -7.83 6.92
N VAL A 161 8.50 -8.87 7.72
CA VAL A 161 7.30 -8.95 8.56
C VAL A 161 7.19 -7.73 9.48
N TYR A 162 8.28 -7.32 10.14
CA TYR A 162 8.27 -6.14 11.01
C TYR A 162 7.97 -4.83 10.28
N LEU A 163 8.32 -4.71 9.00
CA LEU A 163 8.12 -3.48 8.24
C LEU A 163 6.72 -3.35 7.67
N TYR A 164 6.09 -4.46 7.28
CA TYR A 164 4.86 -4.43 6.48
C TYR A 164 3.67 -5.12 7.12
N TYR A 165 3.86 -5.92 8.17
CA TYR A 165 2.77 -6.64 8.81
C TYR A 165 2.45 -5.97 10.15
N PRO A 166 1.16 -5.66 10.41
CA PRO A 166 0.77 -5.05 11.68
C PRO A 166 1.29 -5.84 12.88
N THR A 167 1.75 -5.12 13.90
CA THR A 167 2.13 -5.65 15.21
C THR A 167 0.94 -5.80 16.17
N ASN A 168 -0.27 -5.46 15.70
CA ASN A 168 -1.52 -5.58 16.45
C ASN A 168 -2.06 -7.04 16.43
N ARG A 169 -3.31 -7.23 16.89
CA ARG A 169 -3.94 -8.55 17.01
C ARG A 169 -4.27 -9.24 15.67
N ASP A 170 -4.12 -8.55 14.54
CA ASP A 170 -4.45 -9.07 13.21
C ASP A 170 -3.38 -9.99 12.62
N ARG A 171 -2.21 -10.03 13.25
CA ARG A 171 -1.09 -10.90 12.89
C ARG A 171 -1.01 -12.11 13.82
N ARG A 172 -0.89 -13.30 13.23
CA ARG A 172 -0.72 -14.59 13.92
C ARG A 172 0.38 -15.44 13.27
N ILE A 173 1.61 -15.34 13.76
CA ILE A 173 2.77 -16.10 13.28
C ILE A 173 3.32 -16.98 14.40
N ARG A 174 3.02 -18.29 14.37
CA ARG A 174 3.41 -19.24 15.42
C ARG A 174 3.76 -20.63 14.90
N LYS A 175 4.56 -21.37 15.67
CA LYS A 175 4.93 -22.76 15.36
C LYS A 175 5.60 -22.89 13.98
N ASN A 176 6.35 -21.86 13.58
CA ASN A 176 7.25 -21.89 12.43
C ASN A 176 8.69 -22.02 12.93
N ARG A 177 9.66 -22.13 12.02
CA ARG A 177 11.08 -22.08 12.39
C ARG A 177 11.43 -20.74 13.05
N LEU A 178 10.88 -19.65 12.53
CA LEU A 178 10.92 -18.32 13.14
C LEU A 178 9.51 -17.71 13.21
N ASN A 179 9.15 -17.18 14.38
CA ASN A 179 7.80 -16.63 14.65
C ASN A 179 7.76 -15.08 14.63
N CYS A 180 8.92 -14.44 14.53
CA CYS A 180 9.06 -12.98 14.44
C CYS A 180 8.44 -12.24 15.63
N GLY A 181 8.79 -12.69 16.84
CA GLY A 181 8.23 -12.20 18.10
C GLY A 181 7.34 -13.24 18.76
N CYS A 182 6.95 -12.98 20.00
CA CYS A 182 6.08 -13.84 20.78
C CYS A 182 4.78 -13.12 21.03
N GLU A 183 3.71 -13.76 20.58
CA GLU A 183 2.37 -13.22 20.71
C GLU A 183 1.76 -13.68 22.04
N VAL A 184 1.26 -12.71 22.80
CA VAL A 184 0.62 -12.84 24.10
C VAL A 184 -0.85 -12.48 23.93
N ASP A 185 -1.71 -13.49 23.83
CA ASP A 185 -3.15 -13.29 23.64
C ASP A 185 -3.91 -13.12 24.96
N ASP A 186 -3.39 -13.74 26.02
CA ASP A 186 -4.07 -13.91 27.30
C ASP A 186 -3.16 -13.50 28.45
N PRO A 187 -3.72 -13.14 29.62
CA PRO A 187 -2.94 -12.95 30.83
C PRO A 187 -2.02 -14.15 31.13
N ILE A 188 -0.78 -13.83 31.44
CA ILE A 188 0.28 -14.81 31.68
C ILE A 188 0.13 -15.45 33.06
N THR A 189 0.10 -16.78 33.08
CA THR A 189 -0.01 -17.60 34.27
C THR A 189 0.90 -18.82 34.17
N ASN A 190 1.11 -19.53 35.29
CA ASN A 190 1.80 -20.82 35.27
C ASN A 190 1.18 -21.85 34.31
N ALA A 191 -0.10 -21.72 33.94
CA ALA A 191 -0.78 -22.66 33.06
C ALA A 191 -0.46 -22.46 31.57
N ASN A 192 -0.17 -21.22 31.14
CA ASN A 192 0.00 -20.89 29.72
C ASN A 192 1.42 -20.42 29.35
N ILE A 193 2.29 -20.10 30.31
CA ILE A 193 3.66 -19.60 30.05
C ILE A 193 4.50 -20.55 29.19
N HIS A 194 4.23 -21.87 29.23
CA HIS A 194 4.92 -22.86 28.40
C HIS A 194 4.60 -22.77 26.91
N GLN A 195 3.54 -22.05 26.52
CA GLN A 195 3.13 -21.85 25.13
C GLN A 195 3.89 -20.71 24.45
N ILE A 196 4.61 -19.91 25.24
CA ILE A 196 5.42 -18.78 24.77
C ILE A 196 6.84 -19.28 24.52
N ASP A 197 7.39 -18.91 23.37
CA ASP A 197 8.76 -19.27 22.99
C ASP A 197 9.78 -18.60 23.91
N ASP A 198 10.91 -19.28 24.12
CA ASP A 198 12.05 -18.74 24.88
C ASP A 198 12.76 -17.63 24.11
N ASN A 199 13.50 -16.78 24.83
CA ASN A 199 14.36 -15.75 24.24
C ASN A 199 13.62 -14.78 23.30
N CYS A 200 12.40 -14.42 23.67
CA CYS A 200 11.61 -13.47 22.94
C CYS A 200 12.33 -12.12 22.79
N ASN A 201 12.52 -11.66 21.55
CA ASN A 201 13.11 -10.35 21.25
C ASN A 201 12.06 -9.23 21.13
N LEU A 202 10.83 -9.59 20.80
CA LEU A 202 9.66 -8.72 20.61
C LEU A 202 8.42 -9.38 21.23
N ILE A 203 7.78 -8.72 22.19
CA ILE A 203 6.51 -9.17 22.78
C ILE A 203 5.37 -8.46 22.06
N LEU A 204 4.41 -9.22 21.53
CA LEU A 204 3.25 -8.71 20.80
C LEU A 204 1.98 -8.98 21.60
N GLY A 205 1.23 -7.94 21.98
CA GLY A 205 0.05 -8.03 22.83
C GLY A 205 0.30 -7.54 24.26
N ASP A 206 -0.77 -7.50 25.05
CA ASP A 206 -0.74 -6.96 26.40
C ASP A 206 -0.05 -7.93 27.37
N LEU A 207 1.04 -7.47 28.00
CA LEU A 207 1.76 -8.24 29.01
C LEU A 207 1.06 -8.08 30.37
N ILE A 208 0.08 -8.94 30.62
CA ILE A 208 -0.73 -8.93 31.83
C ILE A 208 -0.30 -10.08 32.75
N ILE A 209 0.16 -9.76 33.97
CA ILE A 209 0.62 -10.72 34.98
C ILE A 209 -0.01 -10.40 36.34
N HIS A 210 -1.05 -11.14 36.73
CA HIS A 210 -1.85 -10.82 37.91
C HIS A 210 -1.90 -11.96 38.95
N GLY A 211 -1.76 -11.58 40.22
CA GLY A 211 -2.08 -12.45 41.36
C GLY A 211 -1.08 -13.57 41.65
N ALA A 212 -1.49 -14.50 42.52
CA ALA A 212 -0.63 -15.59 43.02
C ALA A 212 -0.32 -16.70 41.98
N ASN A 213 -1.05 -16.74 40.85
CA ASN A 213 -0.83 -17.72 39.78
C ASN A 213 0.21 -17.27 38.74
N SER A 214 0.87 -16.15 38.99
CA SER A 214 1.90 -15.59 38.11
C SER A 214 3.14 -16.50 38.06
N PRO A 215 3.83 -16.64 36.91
CA PRO A 215 5.05 -17.45 36.82
C PRO A 215 6.18 -16.92 37.69
N SER A 216 7.18 -17.74 37.99
CA SER A 216 8.34 -17.22 38.73
C SER A 216 9.14 -16.23 37.85
N PRO A 217 9.84 -15.24 38.44
CA PRO A 217 10.70 -14.32 37.68
C PRO A 217 11.75 -15.02 36.83
N GLU A 218 12.24 -16.19 37.25
CA GLU A 218 13.21 -16.99 36.51
C GLU A 218 12.62 -17.53 35.21
N ILE A 219 11.40 -18.09 35.27
CA ILE A 219 10.67 -18.57 34.08
C ILE A 219 10.39 -17.38 33.15
N LEU A 220 9.95 -16.24 33.70
CA LEU A 220 9.73 -15.04 32.89
C LEU A 220 11.02 -14.54 32.24
N ALA A 221 12.17 -14.68 32.91
CA ALA A 221 13.46 -14.29 32.35
C ALA A 221 13.88 -15.20 31.20
N GLU A 222 13.63 -16.52 31.27
CA GLU A 222 13.84 -17.43 30.15
C GLU A 222 13.02 -17.03 28.90
N LYS A 223 11.80 -16.52 29.12
CA LYS A 223 10.93 -16.03 28.04
C LYS A 223 11.33 -14.65 27.53
N PHE A 224 11.48 -13.68 28.41
CA PHE A 224 11.40 -12.26 28.06
C PHE A 224 12.69 -11.46 28.30
N ALA A 225 13.73 -12.04 28.90
CA ALA A 225 14.94 -11.27 29.21
C ALA A 225 15.66 -10.72 27.97
N SER A 226 15.43 -11.29 26.79
CA SER A 226 15.98 -10.81 25.50
C SER A 226 15.11 -9.74 24.83
N ALA A 227 13.93 -9.44 25.39
CA ALA A 227 12.97 -8.54 24.77
C ALA A 227 13.50 -7.11 24.79
N THR A 228 13.43 -6.43 23.66
CA THR A 228 13.83 -5.02 23.52
C THR A 228 12.67 -4.09 23.21
N LEU A 229 11.58 -4.64 22.69
CA LEU A 229 10.36 -3.96 22.30
C LEU A 229 9.14 -4.76 22.77
N ILE A 230 8.14 -4.06 23.28
CA ILE A 230 6.81 -4.57 23.61
C ILE A 230 5.79 -3.77 22.80
N THR A 231 4.89 -4.44 22.09
CA THR A 231 3.76 -3.79 21.41
C THR A 231 2.46 -4.18 22.13
N GLY A 232 2.01 -3.34 23.06
CA GLY A 232 0.88 -3.61 23.95
C GLY A 232 1.07 -2.97 25.32
N GLU A 233 0.06 -3.10 26.17
CA GLU A 233 0.11 -2.59 27.55
C GLU A 233 0.86 -3.54 28.49
N ILE A 234 1.38 -3.03 29.60
CA ILE A 234 1.98 -3.84 30.66
C ILE A 234 1.15 -3.66 31.94
N SER A 235 0.67 -4.76 32.49
CA SER A 235 -0.12 -4.77 33.73
C SER A 235 0.37 -5.85 34.67
N ILE A 236 1.14 -5.46 35.70
CA ILE A 236 1.69 -6.38 36.71
C ILE A 236 1.10 -5.99 38.06
N VAL A 237 0.17 -6.79 38.57
CA VAL A 237 -0.68 -6.41 39.71
C VAL A 237 -0.81 -7.58 40.69
N ASN A 238 -0.78 -7.30 42.00
CA ASN A 238 -0.95 -8.31 43.05
C ASN A 238 0.03 -9.50 42.95
N THR A 239 1.24 -9.26 42.46
CA THR A 239 2.33 -10.26 42.42
C THR A 239 3.26 -10.08 43.62
N ASN A 240 4.11 -11.07 43.89
CA ASN A 240 5.15 -10.99 44.93
C ASN A 240 6.52 -10.55 44.37
N TYR A 241 6.56 -10.02 43.15
CA TYR A 241 7.80 -9.63 42.49
C TYR A 241 8.38 -8.38 43.15
N THR A 242 9.67 -8.43 43.48
CA THR A 242 10.42 -7.28 44.01
C THR A 242 11.26 -6.60 42.94
N VAL A 243 11.55 -7.31 41.84
CA VAL A 243 12.35 -6.83 40.71
C VAL A 243 11.75 -7.40 39.41
N LEU A 244 11.79 -6.61 38.33
CA LEU A 244 11.26 -6.96 37.01
C LEU A 244 12.40 -7.25 36.00
N ASP A 245 13.42 -7.99 36.43
CA ASP A 245 14.63 -8.25 35.60
C ASP A 245 14.34 -9.01 34.31
N PHE A 246 13.20 -9.70 34.23
CA PHE A 246 12.71 -10.32 33.00
C PHE A 246 12.35 -9.29 31.92
N LEU A 247 12.26 -7.99 32.25
CA LEU A 247 12.08 -6.88 31.30
C LEU A 247 13.31 -5.95 31.21
N LYS A 248 14.45 -6.32 31.79
CA LYS A 248 15.62 -5.43 31.93
C LYS A 248 16.17 -4.85 30.62
N ASN A 249 15.93 -5.51 29.49
CA ASN A 249 16.41 -5.12 28.17
C ASN A 249 15.36 -4.36 27.34
N VAL A 250 14.13 -4.24 27.84
CA VAL A 250 13.06 -3.51 27.15
C VAL A 250 13.41 -2.03 27.11
N ARG A 251 13.44 -1.47 25.91
CA ARG A 251 13.77 -0.05 25.66
C ARG A 251 12.56 0.73 25.17
N THR A 252 11.65 0.05 24.48
CA THR A 252 10.49 0.66 23.84
C THR A 252 9.24 -0.13 24.21
N ILE A 253 8.17 0.59 24.53
CA ILE A 253 6.82 0.05 24.70
C ILE A 253 5.92 0.85 23.76
N GLU A 254 5.31 0.19 22.81
CA GLU A 254 4.41 0.78 21.82
C GLU A 254 2.99 0.30 22.12
N VAL A 255 2.11 1.19 22.53
CA VAL A 255 0.70 0.84 22.73
C VAL A 255 -0.05 1.20 21.47
N HIS A 256 -0.62 0.19 20.80
CA HIS A 256 -1.47 0.39 19.63
C HIS A 256 -2.91 0.28 20.10
N TYR A 257 -3.55 1.43 20.31
CA TYR A 257 -5.00 1.47 20.42
C TYR A 257 -5.55 1.15 19.04
N GLU A 258 -6.16 -0.03 18.87
CA GLU A 258 -6.99 -0.29 17.69
C GLU A 258 -7.97 0.88 17.56
N GLU A 259 -8.06 1.50 16.38
CA GLU A 259 -9.12 2.44 16.05
C GLU A 259 -10.48 1.71 15.92
N SER A 260 -10.80 0.77 16.81
CA SER A 260 -12.11 0.17 16.93
C SER A 260 -12.99 1.10 17.77
N TYR A 261 -13.66 2.02 17.09
CA TYR A 261 -14.56 3.01 17.70
C TYR A 261 -13.92 3.76 18.88
N VAL A 262 -12.78 4.39 18.61
CA VAL A 262 -12.57 5.70 19.23
C VAL A 262 -13.75 6.55 18.73
N GLN A 263 -14.79 6.70 19.55
CA GLN A 263 -15.37 8.05 19.65
C GLN A 263 -14.14 8.91 19.78
N ARG A 264 -13.81 9.65 18.72
CA ARG A 264 -12.87 10.76 18.82
C ARG A 264 -13.24 11.48 20.11
N GLU A 265 -12.50 11.24 21.19
CA GLU A 265 -11.94 12.38 21.86
C GLU A 265 -11.35 13.15 20.70
N GLU A 266 -12.02 14.25 20.39
CA GLU A 266 -11.51 15.25 19.49
C GLU A 266 -10.02 15.41 19.85
N ILE A 267 -9.14 14.77 19.07
CA ILE A 267 -8.16 15.61 18.39
C ILE A 267 -9.09 16.62 17.75
N GLU A 268 -9.20 17.79 18.38
CA GLU A 268 -9.76 18.94 17.70
C GLU A 268 -9.01 18.90 16.37
N ASP A 269 -9.65 18.39 15.31
CA ASP A 269 -9.12 18.59 13.98
C ASP A 269 -9.06 20.11 13.97
N ARG A 270 -7.85 20.68 14.08
CA ARG A 270 -7.64 22.11 14.11
C ARG A 270 -7.92 22.57 12.70
N VAL A 271 -9.21 22.61 12.41
CA VAL A 271 -9.81 22.85 11.11
C VAL A 271 -9.80 24.35 10.95
N CYS A 272 -8.83 24.80 10.19
CA CYS A 272 -8.74 26.18 9.81
C CYS A 272 -9.54 26.38 8.53
N ARG A 273 -10.69 27.03 8.66
CA ARG A 273 -11.48 27.49 7.52
C ARG A 273 -10.85 28.77 6.99
N ILE A 274 -10.12 28.67 5.89
CA ILE A 274 -9.31 29.75 5.36
C ILE A 274 -9.96 30.45 4.16
N GLY A 275 -10.97 29.83 3.53
CA GLY A 275 -11.61 30.39 2.34
C GLY A 275 -10.66 30.37 1.15
N ASN A 276 -10.10 31.50 0.75
CA ASN A 276 -9.03 31.56 -0.26
C ASN A 276 -7.91 32.48 0.27
N VAL A 277 -6.75 31.90 0.52
CA VAL A 277 -5.59 32.59 1.09
C VAL A 277 -4.41 32.50 0.14
N THR A 278 -3.81 33.65 -0.16
CA THR A 278 -2.59 33.77 -0.98
C THR A 278 -1.33 34.08 -0.17
N ASN A 279 -1.47 34.25 1.14
CA ASN A 279 -0.37 34.57 2.04
C ASN A 279 -0.40 33.70 3.30
N VAL A 280 0.63 32.85 3.43
CA VAL A 280 0.80 31.91 4.55
C VAL A 280 0.79 32.60 5.91
N SER A 281 1.21 33.87 6.02
CA SER A 281 1.24 34.61 7.29
C SER A 281 -0.15 34.78 7.94
N VAL A 282 -1.21 34.74 7.13
CA VAL A 282 -2.61 34.92 7.55
C VAL A 282 -3.23 33.62 8.08
N LEU A 283 -2.59 32.47 7.83
CA LEU A 283 -3.06 31.20 8.36
C LEU A 283 -3.05 31.24 9.89
N PRO A 284 -4.09 30.70 10.56
CA PRO A 284 -4.04 30.48 12.00
C PRO A 284 -2.85 29.59 12.38
N ASP A 285 -2.39 29.74 13.62
CA ASP A 285 -1.35 28.84 14.13
C ASP A 285 -1.95 27.46 14.36
N ASP A 286 -1.09 26.43 14.25
CA ASP A 286 -1.40 25.07 14.68
C ASP A 286 -2.52 24.36 13.88
N CYS A 287 -2.74 24.76 12.63
CA CYS A 287 -3.70 24.10 11.74
C CYS A 287 -3.25 22.69 11.35
N HIS A 288 -4.15 21.71 11.48
CA HIS A 288 -3.93 20.34 10.99
C HIS A 288 -4.67 20.09 9.67
N THR A 289 -5.89 20.62 9.57
CA THR A 289 -6.73 20.54 8.36
C THR A 289 -7.04 21.93 7.87
N LEU A 290 -6.78 22.20 6.59
CA LEU A 290 -7.21 23.43 5.93
C LEU A 290 -8.50 23.16 5.15
N VAL A 291 -9.49 24.04 5.29
CA VAL A 291 -10.72 24.04 4.48
C VAL A 291 -10.77 25.36 3.72
N GLY A 292 -10.55 25.27 2.40
CA GLY A 292 -10.33 26.39 1.51
C GLY A 292 -9.05 26.25 0.70
N ASP A 293 -8.83 27.23 -0.18
CA ASP A 293 -7.73 27.26 -1.12
C ASP A 293 -6.51 27.94 -0.52
N LEU A 294 -5.36 27.30 -0.71
CA LEU A 294 -4.07 27.83 -0.32
C LEU A 294 -3.23 28.09 -1.57
N THR A 295 -2.85 29.35 -1.75
CA THR A 295 -1.86 29.77 -2.75
C THR A 295 -0.58 30.21 -2.05
N ILE A 296 0.54 29.61 -2.43
CA ILE A 296 1.89 30.01 -2.04
C ILE A 296 2.53 30.70 -3.25
N ASP A 297 2.70 32.02 -3.17
CA ASP A 297 3.27 32.83 -4.23
C ASP A 297 4.37 33.78 -3.73
N GLU A 298 4.68 34.81 -4.49
CA GLU A 298 5.67 35.84 -4.15
C GLU A 298 5.34 36.62 -2.86
N GLN A 299 4.09 36.64 -2.42
CA GLN A 299 3.66 37.30 -1.18
C GLN A 299 3.94 36.44 0.05
N SER A 300 4.09 35.13 -0.14
CA SER A 300 4.36 34.17 0.94
C SER A 300 5.84 34.16 1.30
N ARG A 301 6.15 34.51 2.55
CA ARG A 301 7.54 34.66 3.02
C ARG A 301 8.07 33.38 3.67
N PRO A 302 9.36 33.03 3.46
CA PRO A 302 9.94 31.82 4.03
C PRO A 302 9.82 31.69 5.56
N GLU A 303 9.85 32.82 6.27
CA GLU A 303 9.70 32.88 7.73
C GLU A 303 8.31 32.48 8.23
N ASP A 304 7.29 32.40 7.37
CA ASP A 304 5.92 32.04 7.75
C ASP A 304 5.59 30.56 7.46
N PHE A 305 6.44 29.85 6.71
CA PHE A 305 6.19 28.47 6.26
C PHE A 305 6.07 27.45 7.40
N TRP A 306 6.54 27.77 8.61
CA TRP A 306 6.35 26.91 9.78
C TRP A 306 4.87 26.67 10.13
N LYS A 307 3.96 27.57 9.73
CA LYS A 307 2.51 27.41 9.88
C LYS A 307 1.95 26.20 9.11
N LEU A 308 2.71 25.66 8.15
CA LEU A 308 2.32 24.51 7.33
C LEU A 308 2.84 23.18 7.89
N TYR A 309 3.73 23.19 8.89
CA TYR A 309 4.46 21.99 9.32
C TYR A 309 3.57 20.90 9.93
N ASN A 310 2.42 21.28 10.49
CA ASN A 310 1.44 20.37 11.09
C ASN A 310 0.25 20.07 10.16
N VAL A 311 0.23 20.66 8.95
CA VAL A 311 -0.89 20.48 8.02
C VAL A 311 -0.79 19.10 7.37
N THR A 312 -1.80 18.28 7.60
CA THR A 312 -1.91 16.92 7.04
C THR A 312 -2.88 16.86 5.87
N ARG A 313 -3.94 17.67 5.89
CA ARG A 313 -5.02 17.64 4.89
C ARG A 313 -5.43 19.03 4.41
N ILE A 314 -5.73 19.12 3.11
CA ILE A 314 -6.33 20.30 2.47
C ILE A 314 -7.62 19.88 1.77
N TYR A 315 -8.74 20.48 2.18
CA TYR A 315 -10.02 20.43 1.48
C TYR A 315 -10.19 21.73 0.68
N GLY A 316 -9.66 21.73 -0.53
CA GLY A 316 -9.50 22.87 -1.44
C GLY A 316 -8.33 22.63 -2.39
N GLY A 317 -7.99 23.63 -3.20
CA GLY A 317 -6.82 23.57 -4.07
C GLY A 317 -5.55 24.09 -3.40
N LEU A 318 -4.43 23.41 -3.67
CA LEU A 318 -3.09 23.90 -3.34
C LEU A 318 -2.40 24.40 -4.61
N THR A 319 -2.15 25.72 -4.66
CA THR A 319 -1.42 26.36 -5.76
C THR A 319 -0.09 26.89 -5.26
N ILE A 320 1.00 26.57 -5.95
CA ILE A 320 2.34 27.08 -5.67
C ILE A 320 2.86 27.71 -6.95
N ARG A 321 2.90 29.04 -7.02
CA ARG A 321 3.24 29.75 -8.26
C ARG A 321 4.09 30.98 -8.02
N ASN A 322 5.16 31.16 -8.80
CA ASN A 322 6.07 32.32 -8.65
C ASN A 322 6.59 32.49 -7.21
N SER A 323 6.73 31.40 -6.46
CA SER A 323 7.05 31.44 -5.04
C SER A 323 8.55 31.48 -4.77
N SER A 324 8.89 31.86 -3.54
CA SER A 324 10.25 31.75 -2.99
C SER A 324 10.56 30.37 -2.39
N LEU A 325 9.64 29.40 -2.51
CA LEU A 325 9.75 28.07 -1.93
C LEU A 325 10.87 27.27 -2.62
N LYS A 326 11.82 26.77 -1.83
CA LYS A 326 12.98 26.00 -2.34
C LYS A 326 12.73 24.49 -2.36
N SER A 327 11.86 23.98 -1.48
CA SER A 327 11.48 22.57 -1.38
C SER A 327 10.11 22.41 -0.72
N PHE A 328 9.50 21.25 -0.88
CA PHE A 328 8.23 20.87 -0.24
C PHE A 328 8.33 20.56 1.27
N SER A 329 9.50 20.76 1.87
CA SER A 329 9.75 20.46 3.28
C SER A 329 8.75 21.11 4.26
N PRO A 330 8.20 22.31 4.02
CA PRO A 330 7.16 22.85 4.89
C PRO A 330 5.84 22.07 4.91
N LEU A 331 5.59 21.25 3.90
CA LEU A 331 4.40 20.42 3.75
C LEU A 331 4.71 18.94 3.99
N TRP A 332 5.74 18.65 4.81
CA TRP A 332 6.26 17.28 4.97
C TRP A 332 5.26 16.28 5.56
N GLN A 333 4.24 16.74 6.29
CA GLN A 333 3.15 15.90 6.82
C GLN A 333 1.92 15.82 5.91
N LEU A 334 1.89 16.60 4.82
CA LEU A 334 0.73 16.68 3.95
C LEU A 334 0.51 15.31 3.26
N ASN A 335 -0.60 14.67 3.58
CA ASN A 335 -0.96 13.34 3.07
C ASN A 335 -2.24 13.33 2.21
N GLY A 336 -3.01 14.41 2.19
CA GLY A 336 -4.24 14.48 1.39
C GLY A 336 -4.59 15.87 0.86
N ILE A 337 -4.98 15.93 -0.42
CA ILE A 337 -5.53 17.14 -1.05
C ILE A 337 -6.81 16.80 -1.81
N TYR A 338 -7.91 17.46 -1.46
CA TYR A 338 -9.23 17.17 -1.99
C TYR A 338 -9.90 18.46 -2.47
N SER A 339 -9.96 18.67 -3.78
CA SER A 339 -10.76 19.72 -4.39
C SER A 339 -12.03 19.12 -4.99
N PHE A 340 -13.18 19.70 -4.64
CA PHE A 340 -14.50 19.29 -5.15
C PHE A 340 -15.09 20.30 -6.13
N ALA A 341 -14.36 21.37 -6.47
CA ALA A 341 -14.79 22.35 -7.46
C ALA A 341 -14.52 21.82 -8.88
N GLU A 342 -15.49 21.99 -9.78
CA GLU A 342 -15.43 21.46 -11.16
C GLU A 342 -14.33 22.12 -12.00
N ASP A 343 -13.95 23.34 -11.67
CA ASP A 343 -13.00 24.19 -12.38
C ASP A 343 -11.63 24.28 -11.67
N GLN A 344 -11.35 23.37 -10.75
CA GLN A 344 -10.15 23.42 -9.93
C GLN A 344 -9.39 22.09 -9.90
N SER A 345 -8.06 22.18 -9.95
CA SER A 345 -7.14 21.07 -9.70
C SER A 345 -6.80 20.99 -8.21
N ALA A 346 -6.56 19.79 -7.70
CA ALA A 346 -6.10 19.60 -6.32
C ALA A 346 -4.73 20.25 -6.11
N LEU A 347 -3.83 20.11 -7.09
CA LEU A 347 -2.46 20.58 -7.00
C LEU A 347 -2.02 21.29 -8.30
N VAL A 348 -1.48 22.50 -8.14
CA VAL A 348 -0.85 23.28 -9.22
C VAL A 348 0.51 23.79 -8.72
N ILE A 349 1.60 23.40 -9.38
CA ILE A 349 2.97 23.84 -9.08
C ILE A 349 3.56 24.43 -10.34
N GLU A 350 3.54 25.74 -10.48
CA GLU A 350 3.88 26.39 -11.75
C GLU A 350 4.85 27.55 -11.62
N SER A 351 5.78 27.71 -12.57
CA SER A 351 6.62 28.92 -12.68
C SER A 351 7.47 29.24 -11.44
N ASN A 352 7.94 28.23 -10.70
CA ASN A 352 8.80 28.42 -9.52
C ASN A 352 10.28 28.25 -9.91
N ALA A 353 10.98 29.37 -10.13
CA ALA A 353 12.36 29.37 -10.61
C ALA A 353 13.38 28.75 -9.64
N VAL A 354 13.09 28.76 -8.33
CA VAL A 354 14.04 28.34 -7.27
C VAL A 354 13.64 27.03 -6.57
N LEU A 355 12.50 26.44 -6.93
CA LEU A 355 12.02 25.19 -6.36
C LEU A 355 12.88 24.03 -6.88
N LYS A 356 13.53 23.30 -5.98
CA LYS A 356 14.50 22.25 -6.34
C LYS A 356 13.95 20.83 -6.21
N SER A 357 13.05 20.61 -5.26
CA SER A 357 12.45 19.30 -4.99
C SER A 357 11.00 19.42 -4.54
N ALA A 358 10.20 18.43 -4.93
CA ALA A 358 8.83 18.25 -4.50
C ALA A 358 8.69 16.83 -3.92
N TYR A 359 9.14 16.67 -2.67
CA TYR A 359 9.07 15.39 -1.97
C TYR A 359 7.67 15.19 -1.41
N PHE A 360 6.96 14.20 -1.94
CA PHE A 360 5.59 13.88 -1.56
C PHE A 360 5.48 12.74 -0.53
N GLY A 361 6.59 12.11 -0.13
CA GLY A 361 6.73 11.21 1.02
C GLY A 361 5.53 10.34 1.38
N VAL A 362 4.65 10.88 2.24
CA VAL A 362 3.49 10.24 2.87
C VAL A 362 2.16 10.52 2.14
N MET A 363 2.19 11.07 0.92
CA MET A 363 1.00 11.42 0.17
C MET A 363 0.16 10.17 -0.12
N GLU A 364 -1.05 10.15 0.44
CA GLU A 364 -2.00 9.05 0.26
C GLU A 364 -2.91 9.31 -0.94
N ARG A 365 -3.40 10.55 -1.10
CA ARG A 365 -4.41 10.84 -2.12
C ARG A 365 -4.49 12.30 -2.56
N MET A 366 -4.65 12.49 -3.87
CA MET A 366 -5.08 13.76 -4.48
C MET A 366 -6.35 13.54 -5.28
N MET A 367 -7.39 14.34 -5.02
CA MET A 367 -8.68 14.22 -5.71
C MET A 367 -9.13 15.58 -6.24
N SER A 368 -9.42 15.65 -7.54
CA SER A 368 -9.97 16.84 -8.18
C SER A 368 -10.63 16.55 -9.52
N TYR A 369 -11.48 17.48 -9.97
CA TYR A 369 -12.11 17.42 -11.29
C TYR A 369 -11.13 17.72 -12.42
N LEU A 370 -10.19 18.65 -12.23
CA LEU A 370 -9.14 18.93 -13.21
C LEU A 370 -7.84 18.18 -12.89
N PRO A 371 -7.04 17.79 -13.91
CA PRO A 371 -5.73 17.18 -13.67
C PRO A 371 -4.80 18.10 -12.86
N CYS A 372 -3.94 17.51 -12.03
CA CYS A 372 -2.87 18.26 -11.37
C CYS A 372 -1.85 18.77 -12.40
N SER A 373 -1.16 19.86 -12.08
CA SER A 373 -0.16 20.47 -12.97
C SER A 373 1.14 20.72 -12.23
N ILE A 374 2.26 20.28 -12.81
CA ILE A 374 3.61 20.55 -12.34
C ILE A 374 4.42 21.02 -13.54
N ALA A 375 4.52 22.34 -13.73
CA ALA A 375 5.06 22.89 -14.96
C ALA A 375 5.95 24.13 -14.79
N GLU A 376 6.90 24.31 -15.69
CA GLU A 376 7.74 25.51 -15.78
C GLU A 376 8.54 25.79 -14.48
N ASN A 377 9.04 24.75 -13.81
CA ASN A 377 9.90 24.87 -12.63
C ASN A 377 11.34 24.44 -12.99
N PRO A 378 12.17 25.33 -13.57
CA PRO A 378 13.44 24.96 -14.23
C PRO A 378 14.51 24.37 -13.30
N ALA A 379 14.37 24.54 -11.98
CA ALA A 379 15.28 23.96 -10.99
C ALA A 379 14.74 22.66 -10.35
N LEU A 380 13.48 22.30 -10.60
CA LEU A 380 12.79 21.20 -9.93
C LEU A 380 13.17 19.86 -10.56
N SER A 381 13.88 19.04 -9.80
CA SER A 381 14.18 17.65 -10.15
C SER A 381 13.13 16.75 -9.51
N ILE A 382 12.52 15.87 -10.30
CA ILE A 382 11.54 14.89 -9.85
C ILE A 382 12.14 13.50 -10.06
N SER A 383 12.30 12.76 -8.97
CA SER A 383 12.84 11.40 -9.04
C SER A 383 11.83 10.41 -9.64
N GLU A 384 12.31 9.29 -10.16
CA GLU A 384 11.44 8.22 -10.69
C GLU A 384 10.44 7.69 -9.63
N HIS A 385 10.87 7.61 -8.37
CA HIS A 385 10.01 7.24 -7.25
C HIS A 385 8.88 8.27 -7.04
N GLU A 386 9.21 9.57 -7.04
CA GLU A 386 8.21 10.64 -6.92
C GLU A 386 7.25 10.66 -8.12
N CYS A 387 7.73 10.35 -9.32
CA CYS A 387 6.88 10.18 -10.50
C CYS A 387 5.86 9.06 -10.31
N GLY A 388 6.28 7.90 -9.79
CA GLY A 388 5.39 6.78 -9.49
C GLY A 388 4.32 7.16 -8.44
N LEU A 389 4.74 7.87 -7.40
CA LEU A 389 3.83 8.34 -6.34
C LEU A 389 2.82 9.36 -6.86
N LEU A 390 3.26 10.37 -7.63
CA LEU A 390 2.38 11.39 -8.21
C LEU A 390 1.36 10.80 -9.19
N ASN A 391 1.80 9.86 -10.03
CA ASN A 391 0.90 9.14 -10.93
C ASN A 391 -0.15 8.34 -10.15
N THR A 392 0.26 7.60 -9.12
CA THR A 392 -0.66 6.78 -8.33
C THR A 392 -1.66 7.64 -7.55
N THR A 393 -1.17 8.66 -6.85
CA THR A 393 -1.99 9.52 -5.97
C THR A 393 -2.97 10.42 -6.75
N THR A 394 -2.69 10.69 -8.03
CA THR A 394 -3.56 11.47 -8.93
C THR A 394 -4.33 10.61 -9.94
N ALA A 395 -4.21 9.27 -9.87
CA ALA A 395 -4.78 8.34 -10.84
C ALA A 395 -4.36 8.61 -12.32
N ASP A 396 -3.06 8.84 -12.54
CA ASP A 396 -2.44 9.21 -13.83
C ASP A 396 -2.94 10.58 -14.38
N ARG A 397 -3.53 11.44 -13.54
CA ARG A 397 -4.08 12.75 -13.93
C ARG A 397 -3.20 13.90 -13.47
N VAL A 398 -1.92 13.87 -13.87
CA VAL A 398 -0.95 14.94 -13.63
C VAL A 398 -0.18 15.27 -14.90
N ASN A 399 -0.02 16.56 -15.18
CA ASN A 399 0.74 17.06 -16.32
C ASN A 399 2.11 17.57 -15.87
N PHE A 400 3.16 17.10 -16.53
CA PHE A 400 4.54 17.56 -16.33
C PHE A 400 5.05 18.26 -17.58
N ARG A 401 5.64 19.45 -17.42
CA ARG A 401 6.25 20.17 -18.54
C ARG A 401 7.26 21.21 -18.05
N GLY A 402 8.46 21.24 -18.64
CA GLY A 402 9.37 22.38 -18.45
C GLY A 402 9.96 22.46 -17.04
N ASN A 403 9.99 21.33 -16.32
CA ASN A 403 10.78 21.18 -15.10
C ASN A 403 12.23 20.80 -15.46
N LYS A 404 13.12 20.75 -14.46
CA LYS A 404 14.50 20.29 -14.69
C LYS A 404 14.51 18.86 -15.23
N ASP A 405 13.67 18.01 -14.64
CA ASP A 405 13.40 16.64 -15.05
C ASP A 405 11.88 16.42 -15.01
N ASP A 406 11.26 16.14 -16.15
CA ASP A 406 9.84 15.79 -16.24
C ASP A 406 9.65 14.28 -16.14
N CYS A 407 8.55 13.84 -15.50
CA CYS A 407 8.22 12.43 -15.46
C CYS A 407 7.95 11.88 -16.88
N PRO A 408 8.49 10.70 -17.24
CA PRO A 408 8.30 10.12 -18.56
C PRO A 408 6.81 9.85 -18.77
N GLY A 409 6.17 10.63 -19.65
CA GLY A 409 4.76 10.46 -19.95
C GLY A 409 4.52 9.11 -20.62
N LYS A 410 3.50 8.36 -20.15
CA LYS A 410 2.87 7.35 -20.99
C LYS A 410 2.36 8.09 -22.24
N ARG A 411 2.94 7.83 -23.42
CA ARG A 411 2.43 8.37 -24.69
C ARG A 411 0.96 7.98 -24.80
N GLY A 412 0.09 8.99 -24.89
CA GLY A 412 -1.35 8.83 -24.80
C GLY A 412 -1.91 7.76 -25.73
N SER A 413 -2.63 6.80 -25.16
CA SER A 413 -3.87 6.35 -25.77
C SER A 413 -4.87 7.48 -25.60
N ALA A 414 -5.38 8.02 -26.71
CA ALA A 414 -6.54 8.91 -26.71
C ALA A 414 -7.57 8.35 -25.73
N GLY A 415 -7.88 9.10 -24.68
CA GLY A 415 -8.84 8.69 -23.68
C GLY A 415 -10.16 8.44 -24.39
N SER A 416 -10.62 7.19 -24.38
CA SER A 416 -12.06 6.97 -24.41
C SER A 416 -12.62 7.73 -23.22
N ILE A 417 -13.46 8.70 -23.52
CA ILE A 417 -14.36 9.35 -22.59
C ILE A 417 -15.19 8.21 -21.98
N VAL A 418 -14.78 7.67 -20.84
CA VAL A 418 -15.65 6.83 -20.04
C VAL A 418 -16.44 7.81 -19.19
N GLU A 419 -17.62 8.17 -19.67
CA GLU A 419 -18.66 8.79 -18.83
C GLU A 419 -18.94 7.84 -17.66
N TYR A 420 -18.26 8.03 -16.54
CA TYR A 420 -18.73 7.49 -15.27
C TYR A 420 -19.88 8.38 -14.81
N ILE A 421 -21.09 8.01 -15.21
CA ILE A 421 -22.32 8.51 -14.58
C ILE A 421 -22.31 7.97 -13.14
N HIS A 422 -21.73 8.73 -12.22
CA HIS A 422 -21.94 8.51 -10.80
C HIS A 422 -23.32 9.04 -10.43
N ILE A 423 -24.28 8.13 -10.25
CA ILE A 423 -25.54 8.42 -9.57
C ILE A 423 -25.20 8.66 -8.09
N PRO A 424 -25.40 9.87 -7.53
CA PRO A 424 -25.25 10.07 -6.11
C PRO A 424 -26.44 9.42 -5.42
N VAL A 425 -26.19 8.38 -4.62
CA VAL A 425 -27.19 7.89 -3.66
C VAL A 425 -27.27 8.92 -2.54
N LEU A 426 -28.25 9.81 -2.68
CA LEU A 426 -28.65 10.77 -1.67
C LEU A 426 -29.40 10.00 -0.56
N LEU A 427 -28.70 9.63 0.51
CA LEU A 427 -29.36 9.19 1.75
C LEU A 427 -29.86 10.44 2.49
N LEU A 428 -31.05 10.89 2.11
CA LEU A 428 -31.87 11.78 2.92
C LEU A 428 -32.36 10.97 4.13
N ALA A 429 -31.78 11.25 5.30
CA ALA A 429 -32.42 10.94 6.56
C ALA A 429 -33.65 11.85 6.70
N LEU A 430 -34.84 11.24 6.66
CA LEU A 430 -36.08 11.84 7.11
C LEU A 430 -36.66 10.95 8.22
N TYR A 431 -36.73 11.58 9.40
CA TYR A 431 -37.29 11.13 10.69
C TYR A 431 -36.44 10.21 11.57
#